data_AF-A0A3Q9G330-F1
#
_entry.id   AF-A0A3Q9G330-F1
#
_cell.length_a   1.000
_cell.length_b   1.000
_cell.length_c   1.000
_cell.angle_alpha   90.00
_cell.angle_beta   90.00
_cell.angle_gamma   90.00
#
_symmetry.space_group_name_H-M   'P 1'
#
loop_
_entity.id
_entity.type
_entity.pdbx_description
1 polymer ?
#
loop_
_entity_poly.entity_id
_entity_poly.type
_entity_poly.pdbx_seq_one_letter_code
_entity_poly.pdbx_strand_id
1 'polypeptide(L)'
;MVLDTRARAGELVAQRIDHLSGDGRSIDVLRRPQHGTDAPPHSETMPLSPLSRAALDHWLPMRAELTETLEGSAEALWVSLAHNHAGTLRDDGSYTRRRQGMPLQQRGLIRSYNSGRHRYGLTDLLPPKLEQLRRALEEECATPCGFP
;
A
#
# COMPACT_ATOMS: atom_id res chain seq x y z
N MET A 1 -5.95 5.20 -2.13
CA MET A 1 -4.95 5.05 -1.05
C MET A 1 -3.72 5.90 -1.25
N VAL A 2 -2.82 5.60 -2.20
CA VAL A 2 -1.56 6.39 -2.36
C VAL A 2 -1.83 7.88 -2.58
N LEU A 3 -2.84 8.23 -3.37
CA LEU A 3 -3.24 9.62 -3.63
C LEU A 3 -3.67 10.34 -2.34
N ASP A 4 -4.54 9.71 -1.55
CA ASP A 4 -5.05 10.28 -0.30
C ASP A 4 -3.96 10.38 0.78
N THR A 5 -3.12 9.36 0.92
CA THR A 5 -2.20 9.26 2.07
C THR A 5 -0.81 9.82 1.78
N ARG A 6 -0.44 9.99 0.51
CA ARG A 6 0.94 10.30 0.07
C ARG A 6 1.97 9.33 0.67
N ALA A 7 1.56 8.11 1.01
CA ALA A 7 2.43 7.13 1.65
C ALA A 7 3.47 6.58 0.67
N ARG A 8 4.71 6.43 1.13
CA ARG A 8 5.75 5.67 0.44
C ARG A 8 5.42 4.19 0.44
N ALA A 9 6.03 3.45 -0.49
CA ALA A 9 5.84 2.00 -0.60
C ALA A 9 6.02 1.28 0.75
N GLY A 10 7.02 1.65 1.54
CA GLY A 10 7.28 1.07 2.86
C GLY A 10 6.22 1.38 3.92
N GLU A 11 5.67 2.58 3.90
CA GLU A 11 4.58 2.98 4.80
C GLU A 11 3.29 2.28 4.40
N LEU A 12 3.02 2.20 3.09
CA LEU A 12 1.83 1.56 2.57
C LEU A 12 1.80 0.07 2.93
N VAL A 13 2.89 -0.69 2.70
CA VAL A 13 2.92 -2.12 3.07
C VAL A 13 2.92 -2.39 4.58
N ALA A 14 3.21 -1.36 5.39
CA ALA A 14 3.14 -1.45 6.85
C ALA A 14 1.74 -1.15 7.40
N GLN A 15 0.77 -0.75 6.56
CA GLN A 15 -0.60 -0.50 6.99
C GLN A 15 -1.28 -1.79 7.44
N ARG A 16 -2.05 -1.67 8.50
CA ARG A 16 -2.82 -2.74 9.13
C ARG A 16 -4.31 -2.40 9.14
N ILE A 17 -5.18 -3.39 9.34
CA ILE A 17 -6.64 -3.14 9.39
C ILE A 17 -6.98 -2.21 10.55
N ASP A 18 -6.32 -2.39 11.70
CA ASP A 18 -6.52 -1.58 12.90
C ASP A 18 -6.07 -0.12 12.75
N HIS A 19 -5.37 0.23 11.66
CA HIS A 19 -5.09 1.62 11.32
C HIS A 19 -6.28 2.31 10.64
N LEU A 20 -7.28 1.58 10.14
CA LEU A 20 -8.50 2.18 9.62
C LEU A 20 -9.37 2.64 10.80
N SER A 21 -9.95 3.83 10.68
CA SER A 21 -10.97 4.25 11.64
C SER A 21 -12.16 3.29 11.62
N GLY A 22 -12.88 3.19 12.74
CA GLY A 22 -14.03 2.28 12.85
C GLY A 22 -15.14 2.55 11.83
N ASP A 23 -15.21 3.76 11.28
CA ASP A 23 -16.13 4.16 10.20
C ASP A 23 -15.51 4.09 8.79
N GLY A 24 -14.25 3.66 8.67
CA GLY A 24 -13.51 3.53 7.41
C GLY A 24 -13.24 4.86 6.70
N ARG A 25 -13.42 6.01 7.36
CA ARG A 25 -13.28 7.34 6.74
C ARG A 25 -11.89 7.92 6.83
N SER A 26 -11.03 7.39 7.70
CA SER A 26 -9.64 7.78 7.79
C SER A 26 -8.74 6.57 8.00
N ILE A 27 -7.45 6.79 7.78
CA ILE A 27 -6.41 5.81 8.04
C ILE A 27 -5.22 6.45 8.74
N ASP A 28 -4.70 5.77 9.76
CA ASP A 28 -3.46 6.15 10.41
C ASP A 28 -2.25 5.69 9.60
N VAL A 29 -1.35 6.63 9.33
CA VAL A 29 -0.11 6.40 8.59
C VAL A 29 1.07 6.69 9.50
N LEU A 30 1.85 5.65 9.82
CA LEU A 30 3.10 5.81 10.55
C LEU A 30 4.18 6.38 9.62
N ARG A 31 4.43 7.68 9.75
CA ARG A 31 5.46 8.40 9.02
C ARG A 31 6.84 8.05 9.55
N ARG A 32 7.74 7.65 8.64
CA ARG A 32 9.12 7.30 8.98
C ARG A 32 10.12 8.33 8.43
N PRO A 33 10.93 9.01 9.25
CA PRO A 33 11.90 9.96 8.72
C PRO A 33 12.79 9.36 7.62
N GLN A 34 13.11 10.16 6.61
CA GLN A 34 14.04 9.80 5.54
C GLN A 34 15.46 10.21 5.92
N HIS A 35 16.45 9.53 5.34
CA HIS A 35 17.87 9.89 5.43
C HIS A 35 18.52 9.79 6.82
N GLY A 36 18.06 8.87 7.67
CA GLY A 36 18.76 8.56 8.93
C GLY A 36 18.73 9.71 9.95
N THR A 37 17.75 10.60 9.85
CA THR A 37 17.48 11.57 10.91
C THR A 37 16.96 10.83 12.15
N ASP A 38 17.46 11.20 13.33
CA ASP A 38 17.03 10.63 14.63
C ASP A 38 15.60 11.04 15.04
N ALA A 39 14.85 11.66 14.14
CA ALA A 39 13.46 12.00 14.42
C ALA A 39 12.66 10.69 14.67
N PRO A 40 11.81 10.63 15.70
CA PRO A 40 10.99 9.47 15.93
C PRO A 40 9.93 9.33 14.81
N PRO A 41 9.54 8.11 14.42
CA PRO A 41 8.34 7.91 13.63
C PRO A 41 7.12 8.54 14.32
N HIS A 42 6.24 9.17 13.55
CA HIS A 42 5.01 9.76 14.07
C HIS A 42 3.79 9.25 13.30
N SER A 43 2.66 9.13 13.99
CA SER A 43 1.39 8.76 13.34
C SER A 43 0.71 10.01 12.79
N GLU A 44 0.15 9.91 11.60
CA GLU A 44 -0.67 10.95 10.97
C GLU A 44 -1.97 10.32 10.47
N THR A 45 -3.11 10.86 10.89
CA THR A 45 -4.43 10.42 10.45
C THR A 45 -4.83 11.13 9.16
N MET A 46 -5.04 10.35 8.10
CA MET A 46 -5.36 10.85 6.76
C MET A 46 -6.83 10.59 6.41
N PRO A 47 -7.61 11.58 5.97
CA PRO A 47 -8.96 11.35 5.47
C PRO A 47 -8.91 10.54 4.16
N LEU A 48 -9.87 9.65 3.99
CA LEU A 48 -10.03 8.85 2.78
C LEU A 48 -11.11 9.45 1.87
N SER A 49 -10.77 9.60 0.59
CA SER A 49 -11.70 10.05 -0.44
C SER A 49 -12.81 9.00 -0.65
N PRO A 50 -13.99 9.41 -1.18
CA PRO A 50 -15.05 8.46 -1.53
C PRO A 50 -14.57 7.30 -2.40
N LEU A 51 -13.63 7.55 -3.31
CA LEU A 51 -13.05 6.54 -4.19
C LEU A 51 -12.21 5.52 -3.41
N SER A 52 -11.35 5.96 -2.50
CA SER A 52 -10.57 5.04 -1.66
C SER A 52 -11.46 4.23 -0.74
N ARG A 53 -12.53 4.82 -0.19
CA ARG A 53 -13.51 4.10 0.63
C ARG A 53 -14.21 3.00 -0.16
N ALA A 54 -14.74 3.32 -1.35
CA ALA A 54 -15.34 2.32 -2.22
C ALA A 54 -14.35 1.21 -2.60
N ALA A 55 -13.09 1.55 -2.88
CA ALA A 55 -12.06 0.55 -3.17
C ALA A 55 -11.77 -0.36 -1.96
N LEU A 56 -11.77 0.19 -0.73
CA LEU A 56 -11.61 -0.59 0.50
C LEU A 56 -12.83 -1.47 0.77
N ASP A 57 -14.05 -0.97 0.55
CA ASP A 57 -15.29 -1.75 0.72
C ASP A 57 -15.30 -3.00 -0.16
N HIS A 58 -14.78 -2.89 -1.38
CA HIS A 58 -14.59 -4.06 -2.25
C HIS A 58 -13.41 -4.94 -1.83
N TRP A 59 -12.33 -4.33 -1.35
CA TRP A 59 -11.08 -5.03 -1.02
C TRP A 59 -11.16 -5.87 0.26
N LEU A 60 -11.74 -5.33 1.33
CA LEU A 60 -11.72 -5.94 2.66
C LEU A 60 -12.36 -7.35 2.71
N PRO A 61 -13.50 -7.62 2.04
CA PRO A 61 -14.05 -8.97 1.97
C PRO A 61 -13.12 -9.96 1.25
N MET A 62 -12.62 -9.61 0.06
CA MET A 62 -11.68 -10.47 -0.70
C MET A 62 -10.41 -10.74 0.11
N ARG A 63 -9.91 -9.73 0.80
CA ARG A 63 -8.75 -9.85 1.69
C ARG A 63 -9.03 -10.85 2.81
N ALA A 64 -10.19 -10.79 3.44
CA ALA A 64 -10.56 -11.71 4.52
C ALA A 64 -10.52 -13.17 4.04
N GLU A 65 -11.13 -13.46 2.88
CA GLU A 65 -11.10 -14.79 2.25
C GLU A 65 -9.65 -15.25 1.95
N LEU A 66 -8.81 -14.37 1.42
CA LEU A 66 -7.40 -14.68 1.13
C LEU A 66 -6.60 -15.03 2.38
N THR A 67 -6.97 -14.48 3.54
CA THR A 67 -6.25 -14.66 4.81
C THR A 67 -6.85 -15.71 5.73
N GLU A 68 -8.04 -16.24 5.44
CA GLU A 68 -8.79 -17.16 6.30
C GLU A 68 -7.97 -18.38 6.74
N THR A 69 -7.13 -18.90 5.85
CA THR A 69 -6.34 -20.13 6.07
C THR A 69 -4.94 -19.88 6.66
N LEU A 70 -4.59 -18.63 6.98
CA LEU A 70 -3.27 -18.29 7.50
C LEU A 70 -3.22 -18.48 9.02
N GLU A 71 -2.26 -19.27 9.49
CA GLU A 71 -1.93 -19.37 10.90
C GLU A 71 -1.15 -18.11 11.33
N GLY A 72 -1.66 -17.38 12.33
CA GLY A 72 -1.07 -16.13 12.83
C GLY A 72 -1.98 -14.90 12.63
N SER A 73 -1.44 -13.70 12.87
CA SER A 73 -2.23 -12.47 12.77
C SER A 73 -2.33 -11.97 11.33
N ALA A 74 -3.51 -12.13 10.75
CA ALA A 74 -3.87 -11.57 9.44
C ALA A 74 -4.19 -10.07 9.58
N GLU A 75 -3.23 -9.28 10.04
CA GLU A 75 -3.44 -7.86 10.38
C GLU A 75 -3.04 -6.90 9.25
N ALA A 76 -2.18 -7.33 8.32
CA ALA A 76 -1.69 -6.49 7.22
C ALA A 76 -2.83 -6.10 6.27
N LEU A 77 -3.00 -4.82 5.96
CA LEU A 77 -4.06 -4.34 5.07
C LEU A 77 -3.84 -4.83 3.62
N TRP A 78 -2.60 -4.93 3.19
CA TRP A 78 -2.24 -5.35 1.83
C TRP A 78 -1.64 -6.75 1.85
N VAL A 79 -2.24 -7.65 1.09
CA VAL A 79 -1.82 -9.05 0.99
C VAL A 79 -1.61 -9.46 -0.45
N SER A 80 -0.84 -10.53 -0.64
CA SER A 80 -0.59 -11.10 -1.96
C SER A 80 -1.82 -11.83 -2.51
N LEU A 81 -2.18 -11.54 -3.78
CA LEU A 81 -3.33 -12.13 -4.47
C LEU A 81 -3.06 -13.49 -5.11
N ALA A 82 -1.80 -13.76 -5.45
CA ALA A 82 -1.39 -14.94 -6.18
C ALA A 82 -0.21 -15.62 -5.49
N HIS A 83 -0.09 -16.92 -5.73
CA HIS A 83 1.08 -17.69 -5.34
C HIS A 83 2.32 -17.19 -6.10
N ASN A 84 3.03 -16.24 -5.50
CA ASN A 84 4.20 -15.64 -6.12
C ASN A 84 5.31 -16.69 -6.28
N HIS A 85 5.84 -16.79 -7.51
CA HIS A 85 6.89 -17.76 -7.90
C HIS A 85 8.25 -17.54 -7.22
N ALA A 86 8.45 -16.39 -6.58
CA ALA A 86 9.64 -16.11 -5.78
C ALA A 86 9.51 -16.81 -4.41
N GLY A 87 9.52 -18.14 -4.45
CA GLY A 87 9.75 -18.93 -3.25
C GLY A 87 11.20 -18.82 -2.79
N THR A 88 11.44 -19.17 -1.53
CA THR A 88 12.82 -19.37 -1.05
C THR A 88 13.30 -20.71 -1.60
N LEU A 89 14.48 -20.72 -2.23
CA LEU A 89 15.19 -21.96 -2.55
C LEU A 89 15.57 -22.60 -1.22
N ARG A 90 15.08 -23.81 -0.96
CA ARG A 90 15.56 -24.63 0.15
C ARG A 90 16.92 -25.24 -0.22
N ASP A 91 17.66 -25.64 0.79
CA ASP A 91 18.96 -26.29 0.62
C ASP A 91 18.88 -27.60 -0.20
N ASP A 92 17.67 -28.19 -0.32
CA ASP A 92 17.37 -29.37 -1.13
C ASP A 92 17.03 -29.06 -2.61
N GLY A 93 17.14 -27.79 -3.03
CA GLY A 93 16.82 -27.35 -4.39
C GLY A 93 15.31 -27.19 -4.67
N SER A 94 14.44 -27.42 -3.69
CA SER A 94 13.00 -27.18 -3.82
C SER A 94 12.64 -25.70 -3.60
N TYR A 95 11.55 -25.25 -4.22
CA TYR A 95 11.02 -23.90 -4.02
C TYR A 95 9.81 -23.93 -3.10
N THR A 96 9.85 -23.16 -2.02
CA THR A 96 8.66 -22.91 -1.19
C THR A 96 7.81 -21.82 -1.82
N ARG A 97 6.78 -22.21 -2.57
CA ARG A 97 5.83 -21.25 -3.15
C ARG A 97 5.18 -20.43 -2.05
N ARG A 98 5.29 -19.10 -2.09
CA ARG A 98 4.61 -18.25 -1.10
C ARG A 98 3.10 -18.39 -1.30
N ARG A 99 2.38 -18.68 -0.22
CA ARG A 99 0.91 -18.75 -0.20
C ARG A 99 0.32 -17.38 -0.52
N GLN A 100 -0.89 -17.37 -1.06
CA GLN A 100 -1.70 -16.15 -1.14
C GLN A 100 -2.08 -15.66 0.27
N GLY A 101 -2.53 -14.42 0.39
CA GLY A 101 -2.91 -13.82 1.68
C GLY A 101 -1.72 -13.37 2.53
N MET A 102 -0.48 -13.73 2.17
CA MET A 102 0.71 -13.28 2.91
C MET A 102 0.87 -11.76 2.80
N PRO A 103 1.37 -11.07 3.86
CA PRO A 103 1.63 -9.64 3.85
C PRO A 103 2.44 -9.20 2.62
N LEU A 104 1.94 -8.20 1.92
CA LEU A 104 2.55 -7.69 0.70
C LEU A 104 3.89 -7.02 1.03
N GLN A 105 4.93 -7.35 0.28
CA GLN A 105 6.25 -6.72 0.42
C GLN A 105 6.38 -5.53 -0.53
N GLN A 106 7.26 -4.57 -0.24
CA GLN A 106 7.43 -3.35 -1.06
C GLN A 106 7.62 -3.64 -2.56
N ARG A 107 8.45 -4.64 -2.90
CA ARG A 107 8.65 -5.06 -4.31
C ARG A 107 7.36 -5.59 -4.95
N GLY A 108 6.56 -6.35 -4.18
CA GLY A 108 5.27 -6.85 -4.62
C GLY A 108 4.26 -5.72 -4.84
N LEU A 109 4.26 -4.71 -3.96
CA LEU A 109 3.44 -3.52 -4.11
C LEU A 109 3.81 -2.74 -5.38
N ILE A 110 5.10 -2.46 -5.60
CA ILE A 110 5.56 -1.72 -6.79
C ILE A 110 5.19 -2.48 -8.07
N ARG A 111 5.33 -3.80 -8.08
CA ARG A 111 4.88 -4.64 -9.20
C ARG A 111 3.38 -4.54 -9.42
N SER A 112 2.58 -4.66 -8.35
CA SER A 112 1.12 -4.56 -8.42
C SER A 112 0.67 -3.21 -8.96
N TYR A 113 1.24 -2.11 -8.45
CA TYR A 113 0.98 -0.75 -8.91
C TYR A 113 1.27 -0.59 -10.41
N ASN A 114 2.44 -1.04 -10.87
CA ASN A 114 2.80 -0.94 -12.28
C ASN A 114 1.91 -1.81 -13.16
N SER A 115 1.60 -3.04 -12.74
CA SER A 115 0.67 -3.90 -13.46
C SER A 115 -0.72 -3.27 -13.57
N GLY A 116 -1.21 -2.64 -12.49
CA GLY A 116 -2.49 -1.92 -12.48
C GLY A 116 -2.46 -0.73 -13.43
N ARG A 117 -1.39 0.08 -13.40
CA ARG A 117 -1.22 1.21 -14.34
C ARG A 117 -1.33 0.78 -15.79
N HIS A 118 -0.63 -0.29 -16.17
CA HIS A 118 -0.73 -0.83 -17.53
C HIS A 118 -2.12 -1.36 -17.84
N ARG A 119 -2.69 -2.19 -16.96
CA ARG A 119 -4.00 -2.83 -17.17
C ARG A 119 -5.14 -1.82 -17.38
N TYR A 120 -5.08 -0.68 -16.69
CA TYR A 120 -6.13 0.33 -16.71
C TYR A 120 -5.78 1.57 -17.56
N GLY A 121 -4.72 1.52 -18.38
CA GLY A 121 -4.36 2.63 -19.26
C GLY A 121 -3.91 3.90 -18.54
N LEU A 122 -3.36 3.79 -17.33
CA LEU A 122 -2.94 4.91 -16.49
C LEU A 122 -1.43 5.22 -16.63
N THR A 123 -0.77 4.66 -17.64
CA THR A 123 0.69 4.80 -17.82
C THR A 123 1.11 6.24 -18.04
N ASP A 124 0.27 7.02 -18.72
CA ASP A 124 0.54 8.41 -19.09
C ASP A 124 0.04 9.40 -18.03
N LEU A 125 -0.85 8.95 -17.14
CA LEU A 125 -1.44 9.76 -16.06
C LEU A 125 -0.67 9.63 -14.74
N LEU A 126 -0.12 8.46 -14.46
CA LEU A 126 0.55 8.16 -13.20
C LEU A 126 2.01 7.83 -13.46
N PRO A 127 2.96 8.28 -12.63
CA PRO A 127 4.37 7.98 -12.81
C PRO A 127 4.71 6.53 -12.41
N PRO A 128 5.82 5.97 -12.92
CA PRO A 128 6.20 4.57 -12.66
C PRO A 128 6.67 4.27 -11.25
N LYS A 129 7.09 5.28 -10.48
CA LYS A 129 7.51 5.12 -9.10
C LYS A 129 6.53 5.84 -8.17
N LEU A 130 6.09 5.16 -7.12
CA LEU A 130 5.26 5.75 -6.07
C LEU A 130 5.89 6.99 -5.43
N GLU A 131 7.23 7.03 -5.35
CA GLU A 131 7.95 8.21 -4.86
C GLU A 131 7.80 9.43 -5.77
N GLN A 132 7.73 9.24 -7.09
CA GLN A 132 7.47 10.35 -8.02
C GLN A 132 6.03 10.84 -7.88
N LEU A 133 5.07 9.93 -7.72
CA LEU A 133 3.67 10.29 -7.48
C LEU A 133 3.51 11.10 -6.20
N ARG A 134 4.18 10.66 -5.12
CA ARG A 134 4.19 11.37 -3.84
C ARG A 134 4.70 12.81 -3.97
N ARG A 135 5.86 12.99 -4.62
CA ARG A 135 6.45 14.33 -4.81
C ARG A 135 5.53 15.26 -5.61
N ALA A 136 4.93 14.76 -6.69
CA ALA A 136 3.98 15.53 -7.48
C ALA A 136 2.78 16.02 -6.63
N LEU A 137 2.23 15.15 -5.76
CA LEU A 137 1.14 15.52 -4.86
C LEU A 137 1.56 16.52 -3.77
N GLU A 138 2.80 16.47 -3.32
CA GLU A 138 3.35 17.43 -2.35
C GLU A 138 3.55 18.80 -3.00
N GLU A 139 4.05 18.83 -4.23
CA GLU A 139 4.18 20.06 -5.02
C GLU A 139 2.81 20.70 -5.30
N GLU A 140 1.80 19.91 -5.66
CA GLU A 140 0.43 20.39 -5.86
C GLU A 140 -0.16 21.00 -4.59
N CYS A 141 0.05 20.37 -3.42
CA CYS A 141 -0.43 20.91 -2.15
C CYS A 141 0.40 22.08 -1.61
N ALA A 142 1.67 22.18 -1.98
CA ALA A 142 2.53 23.30 -1.61
C ALA A 142 2.29 24.54 -2.47
N THR A 143 1.63 24.38 -3.63
CA THR A 143 1.23 25.50 -4.49
C THR A 143 -0.03 26.14 -3.88
N PRO A 144 0.04 27.34 -3.29
CA PRO A 144 -1.18 28.02 -2.86
C PRO A 144 -2.03 28.29 -4.11
N CYS A 145 -3.35 28.05 -4.02
CA CYS A 145 -4.31 28.50 -5.01
C CYS A 145 -4.24 30.03 -5.14
N GLY A 146 -3.31 30.54 -5.94
CA GLY A 146 -3.33 31.89 -6.47
C GLY A 146 -4.23 31.90 -7.68
N PHE A 147 -5.49 32.29 -7.51
CA PHE A 147 -6.28 32.75 -8.64
C PHE A 147 -5.79 34.16 -9.04
N PRO A 148 -5.70 34.48 -10.35
CA PRO A 148 -5.54 35.85 -10.82
C PRO A 148 -6.78 36.70 -10.53
#